data_AF-A0A9W6Y784-F1
#
_entry.id   AF-A0A9W6Y784-F1
#
_cell.length_a   1.000
_cell.length_b   1.000
_cell.length_c   1.000
_cell.angle_alpha   90.00
_cell.angle_beta   90.00
_cell.angle_gamma   90.00
#
_symmetry.space_group_name_H-M   'P 1'
#
loop_
_entity.id
_entity.type
_entity.pdbx_description
1 polymer ?
#
loop_
_entity_poly.entity_id
_entity_poly.type
_entity_poly.pdbx_seq_one_letter_code
_entity_poly.pdbx_strand_id
1 'polypeptide(L)'
;MEGSQLCAEALRARDRDNVTVRLATGTRVTVPKVPVDLDMRFLDFDSVERCLVMDLYARYDRILGMAWLERHEQWIDWRSKTLGATHFSPSGALASHEPTCSGLT
;
A
#
# COMPACT_ATOMS: atom_id res chain seq x y z
N MET A 1 0.49 12.44 8.75
CA MET A 1 0.36 13.81 8.19
C MET A 1 1.55 14.19 7.30
N GLU A 2 2.69 13.48 7.37
CA GLU A 2 3.92 13.80 6.63
C GLU A 2 3.91 13.32 5.15
N GLY A 3 3.39 12.13 4.89
CA GLY A 3 3.38 11.54 3.53
C GLY A 3 2.54 12.28 2.49
N SER A 4 1.42 12.90 2.88
CA SER A 4 0.56 13.65 1.95
C SER A 4 1.21 14.92 1.43
N GLN A 5 2.03 15.58 2.26
CA GLN A 5 2.73 16.80 1.88
C GLN A 5 3.89 16.49 0.92
N LEU A 6 4.65 15.42 1.19
CA LEU A 6 5.68 14.92 0.29
C LEU A 6 5.13 14.58 -1.10
N CYS A 7 3.96 13.94 -1.18
CA CYS A 7 3.29 13.64 -2.45
C CYS A 7 2.90 14.92 -3.23
N ALA A 8 2.34 15.91 -2.54
CA ALA A 8 1.92 17.16 -3.16
C ALA A 8 3.11 17.97 -3.69
N GLU A 9 4.22 18.00 -2.94
CA GLU A 9 5.46 18.66 -3.35
C GLU A 9 6.11 17.93 -4.53
N ALA A 10 6.17 16.59 -4.48
CA ALA A 10 6.68 15.76 -5.57
C ALA A 10 5.90 16.00 -6.88
N LEU A 11 4.56 16.06 -6.82
CA LEU A 11 3.72 16.35 -8.00
C LEU A 11 3.89 17.77 -8.54
N ARG A 12 4.37 18.73 -7.73
CA ARG A 12 4.70 20.09 -8.18
C ARG A 12 6.07 20.18 -8.86
N ALA A 13 7.03 19.33 -8.46
CA ALA A 13 8.39 19.34 -9.01
C ALA A 13 8.49 18.86 -10.48
N ARG A 14 7.42 18.30 -11.04
CA ARG A 14 7.14 17.99 -12.47
C ARG A 14 8.36 17.79 -13.37
N ASP A 15 8.94 16.60 -13.31
CA ASP A 15 9.70 16.06 -14.43
C ASP A 15 8.74 15.33 -15.41
N ARG A 16 9.09 15.28 -16.69
CA ARG A 16 8.19 15.01 -17.84
C ARG A 16 7.67 13.57 -17.96
N ASP A 17 7.75 12.78 -16.91
CA ASP A 17 7.46 11.36 -16.92
C ASP A 17 5.96 11.11 -16.64
N ASN A 18 5.24 10.76 -17.70
CA ASN A 18 3.81 10.45 -17.64
C ASN A 18 3.57 8.93 -17.62
N VAL A 19 2.38 8.54 -17.19
CA VAL A 19 1.88 7.18 -17.26
C VAL A 19 0.42 7.18 -17.70
N THR A 20 0.06 6.21 -18.54
CA THR A 20 -1.32 5.99 -18.95
C THR A 20 -1.90 4.80 -18.18
N VAL A 21 -2.95 5.05 -17.41
CA VAL A 21 -3.66 4.04 -16.61
C VAL A 21 -5.06 3.85 -17.17
N ARG A 22 -5.54 2.59 -17.22
CA ARG A 22 -6.93 2.27 -17.55
C ARG A 22 -7.71 2.08 -16.25
N LEU A 23 -8.69 2.94 -16.00
CA LEU A 23 -9.54 2.91 -14.81
C LEU A 23 -10.57 1.77 -14.90
N ALA A 24 -11.22 1.46 -13.77
CA ALA A 24 -12.30 0.48 -13.70
C ALA A 24 -13.49 0.83 -14.62
N THR A 25 -13.67 2.11 -14.95
CA THR A 25 -14.67 2.59 -15.92
C THR A 25 -14.32 2.26 -17.37
N GLY A 26 -13.12 1.72 -17.64
CA GLY A 26 -12.58 1.52 -18.98
C GLY A 26 -11.87 2.74 -19.56
N THR A 27 -12.02 3.92 -18.95
CA THR A 27 -11.36 5.16 -19.39
C THR A 27 -9.85 5.05 -19.24
N ARG A 28 -9.10 5.49 -20.25
CA ARG A 28 -7.64 5.66 -20.16
C ARG A 28 -7.31 7.09 -19.81
N VAL A 29 -6.52 7.29 -18.76
CA VAL A 29 -6.08 8.62 -18.31
C VAL A 29 -4.57 8.65 -18.33
N THR A 30 -4.00 9.71 -18.91
CA THR A 30 -2.57 9.97 -18.89
C THR A 30 -2.30 11.05 -17.86
N VAL A 31 -1.48 10.71 -16.86
CA VAL A 31 -1.15 11.59 -15.73
C VAL A 31 0.35 11.60 -15.49
N PRO A 32 0.90 12.67 -14.91
CA PRO A 32 2.27 12.65 -14.41
C PRO A 32 2.43 11.57 -13.34
N LYS A 33 3.60 10.95 -13.31
CA LYS A 33 4.01 10.06 -12.22
C LYS A 33 5.30 10.57 -11.61
N VAL A 34 5.42 10.44 -10.29
CA VAL A 34 6.68 10.71 -9.58
C VAL A 34 6.97 9.52 -8.67
N PRO A 35 8.14 8.88 -8.79
CA PRO A 35 8.57 7.88 -7.82
C PRO A 35 8.94 8.56 -6.50
N VAL A 36 8.34 8.13 -5.40
CA VAL A 36 8.62 8.61 -4.05
C VAL A 36 8.80 7.43 -3.12
N ASP A 37 9.85 7.44 -2.31
CA ASP A 37 10.03 6.46 -1.25
C ASP A 37 9.12 6.85 -0.08
N LEU A 38 8.15 5.99 0.22
CA LEU A 38 7.15 6.22 1.27
C LEU A 38 7.37 5.25 2.42
N ASP A 39 7.54 5.83 3.61
CA ASP A 39 7.46 5.09 4.87
C ASP A 39 6.01 4.59 5.08
N MET A 40 5.83 3.29 5.16
CA MET A 40 4.53 2.64 5.31
C MET A 40 4.53 1.78 6.57
N ARG A 41 3.75 2.24 7.57
CA ARG A 41 3.59 1.57 8.85
C ARG A 41 2.13 1.29 9.17
N PHE A 42 1.80 0.05 9.52
CA PHE A 42 0.50 -0.34 10.06
C PHE A 42 0.61 -1.66 10.83
N LEU A 43 0.01 -1.73 12.03
CA LEU A 43 0.20 -2.84 12.96
C LEU A 43 1.69 -3.20 13.13
N ASP A 44 2.08 -4.36 12.65
CA ASP A 44 3.40 -4.97 12.70
C ASP A 44 4.22 -4.72 11.42
N PHE A 45 3.56 -4.27 10.34
CA PHE A 45 4.21 -3.88 9.10
C PHE A 45 4.94 -2.53 9.22
N ASP A 46 6.22 -2.52 8.85
CA ASP A 46 7.06 -1.32 8.73
C ASP A 46 8.01 -1.50 7.53
N SER A 47 7.80 -0.73 6.46
CA SER A 47 8.63 -0.80 5.25
C SER A 47 8.73 0.55 4.55
N VAL A 48 9.85 0.76 3.85
CA VAL A 48 10.03 1.89 2.92
C VAL A 48 9.77 1.39 1.50
N GLU A 49 8.66 1.84 0.92
CA GLU A 49 8.21 1.38 -0.39
C GLU A 49 8.32 2.49 -1.44
N ARG A 50 8.99 2.18 -2.56
CA ARG A 50 9.04 3.08 -3.71
C ARG A 50 7.71 3.07 -4.46
N CYS A 51 6.91 4.12 -4.24
CA CYS A 51 5.57 4.26 -4.79
C CYS A 51 5.54 5.25 -5.94
N LEU A 52 4.60 5.06 -6.88
CA LEU A 52 4.29 6.04 -7.91
C LEU A 52 3.17 6.97 -7.42
N VAL A 53 3.49 8.24 -7.21
CA VAL A 53 2.50 9.27 -6.90
C VAL A 53 1.93 9.80 -8.21
N MET A 54 0.60 9.77 -8.33
CA MET A 54 -0.15 10.19 -9.51
C MET A 54 -1.46 10.87 -9.08
N ASP A 55 -1.88 11.91 -9.79
CA ASP A 55 -3.14 12.60 -9.54
C ASP A 55 -4.26 11.99 -10.41
N LEU A 56 -4.92 10.94 -9.90
CA LEU A 56 -5.95 10.19 -10.64
C LEU A 56 -7.37 10.50 -10.17
N TYR A 57 -7.71 10.16 -8.92
CA TYR A 57 -9.07 10.29 -8.40
C TYR A 57 -9.04 10.44 -6.87
N ALA A 58 -9.69 11.48 -6.34
CA ALA A 58 -9.68 11.81 -4.91
C ALA A 58 -10.34 10.78 -3.97
N ARG A 59 -10.87 9.67 -4.52
CA ARG A 59 -11.51 8.61 -3.73
C ARG A 59 -10.49 7.66 -3.09
N TYR A 60 -9.31 7.51 -3.67
CA TYR A 60 -8.34 6.51 -3.23
C TYR A 60 -7.00 7.17 -2.95
N ASP A 61 -6.53 7.05 -1.71
CA ASP A 61 -5.28 7.69 -1.28
C ASP A 61 -4.05 6.82 -1.59
N ARG A 62 -4.20 5.49 -1.68
CA ARG A 62 -3.12 4.55 -2.04
C ARG A 62 -3.66 3.29 -2.71
N ILE A 63 -3.00 2.82 -3.76
CA ILE A 63 -3.34 1.58 -4.48
C ILE A 63 -2.14 0.64 -4.38
N LEU A 64 -2.37 -0.59 -3.94
CA LEU A 64 -1.36 -1.64 -3.83
C LEU A 64 -1.49 -2.58 -5.03
N GLY A 65 -0.42 -2.70 -5.81
CA GLY A 65 -0.39 -3.59 -6.98
C GLY A 65 0.06 -5.00 -6.63
N MET A 66 -0.17 -5.95 -7.55
CA MET A 66 0.19 -7.36 -7.39
C MET A 66 1.63 -7.59 -6.92
N ALA A 67 2.60 -6.92 -7.54
CA ALA A 67 4.00 -7.09 -7.16
C ALA A 67 4.29 -6.72 -5.69
N TRP A 68 3.55 -5.76 -5.12
CA TRP A 68 3.66 -5.43 -3.71
C TRP A 68 3.01 -6.52 -2.84
N LEU A 69 1.81 -7.00 -3.25
CA LEU A 69 1.11 -8.08 -2.56
C LEU A 69 1.95 -9.37 -2.48
N GLU A 70 2.61 -9.73 -3.58
CA GLU A 70 3.48 -10.89 -3.69
C GLU A 70 4.73 -10.78 -2.81
N ARG A 71 5.35 -9.59 -2.73
CA ARG A 71 6.55 -9.37 -1.92
C ARG A 71 6.31 -9.49 -0.41
N HIS A 72 5.14 -9.05 0.05
CA HIS A 72 4.85 -8.98 1.48
C HIS A 72 3.95 -10.11 1.98
N GLU A 73 3.54 -11.03 1.08
CA GLU A 73 2.73 -12.22 1.39
C GLU A 73 1.63 -11.96 2.41
N GLN A 74 0.90 -10.85 2.20
CA GLN A 74 -0.10 -10.41 3.14
C GLN A 74 -1.33 -11.31 3.11
N TRP A 75 -1.96 -11.49 4.27
CA TRP A 75 -3.24 -12.16 4.38
C TRP A 75 -4.36 -11.15 4.66
N ILE A 76 -5.53 -11.43 4.12
CA ILE A 76 -6.75 -10.63 4.30
C ILE A 76 -7.77 -11.50 5.02
N ASP A 77 -8.14 -11.12 6.23
CA ASP A 77 -9.33 -11.69 6.87
C ASP A 77 -10.55 -10.88 6.44
N TRP A 78 -11.34 -11.47 5.55
CA TRP A 78 -12.55 -10.86 5.02
C TRP A 78 -13.64 -10.67 6.07
N ARG A 79 -13.69 -11.52 7.12
CA ARG A 79 -14.73 -11.48 8.15
C ARG A 79 -14.46 -10.34 9.13
N SER A 80 -13.23 -10.21 9.61
CA SER A 80 -12.84 -9.15 10.53
C SER A 80 -12.44 -7.85 9.82
N LYS A 81 -12.27 -7.89 8.49
CA LYS A 81 -11.81 -6.77 7.65
C LYS A 81 -10.40 -6.30 8.05
N THR A 82 -9.54 -7.23 8.46
CA THR A 82 -8.16 -6.92 8.84
C THR A 82 -7.19 -7.35 7.76
N LEU A 83 -6.07 -6.63 7.72
CA LEU A 83 -4.91 -6.91 6.90
C LEU A 83 -3.75 -7.21 7.85
N GLY A 84 -2.99 -8.27 7.57
CA GLY A 84 -1.75 -8.56 8.28
C GLY A 84 -0.65 -8.95 7.31
N ALA A 85 0.59 -8.80 7.74
CA ALA A 85 1.75 -9.26 7.00
C ALA A 85 2.33 -10.50 7.69
N THR A 86 2.87 -11.43 6.91
CA THR A 86 3.61 -12.55 7.48
C THR A 86 5.00 -12.03 7.85
N HIS A 87 5.28 -11.83 9.14
CA HIS A 87 6.63 -11.52 9.57
C HIS A 87 7.54 -12.72 9.27
N PHE A 88 8.44 -12.56 8.30
CA PHE A 88 9.67 -13.33 8.33
C PHE A 88 10.49 -12.86 9.53
N SER A 89 10.22 -13.42 10.70
CA SER A 89 11.16 -13.35 11.82
C SER A 89 12.43 -14.09 11.39
N PRO A 90 13.62 -13.46 11.41
CA PRO A 90 14.89 -14.13 11.10
C PRO A 90 15.22 -15.28 12.07
N SER A 91 14.47 -15.41 13.17
CA SER A 91 14.48 -16.59 14.03
C SER A 91 13.24 -17.40 13.71
N GLY A 92 13.41 -18.54 13.02
CA GLY A 92 12.36 -19.39 12.46
C GLY A 92 11.43 -20.05 13.48
N ALA A 93 10.75 -19.24 14.29
CA ALA A 93 9.57 -19.63 15.03
C ALA A 93 8.37 -19.02 14.30
N LEU A 94 7.61 -19.88 13.61
CA LEU A 94 6.27 -19.54 13.14
C LEU A 94 5.41 -19.26 14.37
N ALA A 95 5.37 -18.00 14.81
CA ALA A 95 4.35 -17.53 15.73
C ALA A 95 3.07 -17.33 14.92
N SER A 96 2.38 -18.43 14.63
CA SER A 96 0.96 -18.37 14.28
C SER A 96 0.25 -17.81 15.51
N HIS A 97 0.02 -16.50 15.53
CA HIS A 97 -0.95 -15.93 16.44
C HIS A 97 -2.33 -16.35 15.94
N GLU A 98 -2.81 -17.50 16.41
CA GLU A 98 -4.24 -17.82 16.38
C GLU A 98 -4.96 -16.69 17.14
N PRO A 99 -5.89 -15.95 16.49
CA PRO A 99 -6.72 -15.02 17.22
C PRO A 99 -7.62 -15.83 18.13
N THR A 100 -7.31 -15.87 19.41
CA THR A 100 -8.13 -16.54 20.42
C THR A 100 -9.46 -15.80 20.49
N CYS A 101 -10.48 -16.34 19.84
CA CYS A 101 -11.85 -15.90 20.01
C CYS A 101 -12.37 -16.51 21.33
N SER A 102 -12.13 -15.84 22.46
CA SER A 102 -12.82 -16.15 23.70
C SER A 102 -14.25 -15.59 23.63
N GLY A 103 -15.16 -16.38 23.07
CA GLY A 103 -16.59 -16.17 23.26
C GLY A 103 -17.00 -16.64 24.64
N LEU A 104 -17.19 -15.70 25.58
CA LEU A 104 -17.86 -15.93 26.85
C LEU A 104 -19.39 -15.81 26.66
N THR A 105 -20.07 -16.92 26.89
CA THR A 105 -21.35 -17.16 27.62
C THR A 105 -22.18 -18.21 26.91
#